data_AF-A0A955JQN2-F1
#
_entry.id   AF-A0A955JQN2-F1
#
_cell.length_a   1.000
_cell.length_b   1.000
_cell.length_c   1.000
_cell.angle_alpha   90.00
_cell.angle_beta   90.00
_cell.angle_gamma   90.00
#
_symmetry.space_group_name_H-M   'P 1'
#
loop_
_entity.id
_entity.type
_entity.pdbx_description
1 polymer ?
#
loop_
_entity_poly.entity_id
_entity_poly.type
_entity_poly.pdbx_seq_one_letter_code
_entity_poly.pdbx_strand_id
1 'polypeptide(L)'
;MIKKVVLISISALSMLLVANFVISYFNSFQKLEIKYADGVSDVEVNIYKNIDGHDIDPKTPLENTEATPVASVNADEVLKLKKGEYLLDVKENDLYKNYRFELSLDKDIATVTIDPEFTDKKLEELLNADKSNIHKMINSAFPQIANNNLRIGDGRLFKRGEWYGTMIFPALSEEEIKNSYFDIYHLVLKKENGQWKIVTTPPDLVLSSQKYLDIPEDVLSATNDIRP
;
A
#
# COMPACT_ATOMS: atom_id res chain seq x y z
N MET A 1 54.33 -21.50 41.05
CA MET A 1 54.03 -20.25 40.31
C MET A 1 53.29 -20.53 39.00
N ILE A 2 53.81 -21.43 38.16
CA ILE A 2 53.26 -21.77 36.83
C ILE A 2 51.77 -22.17 36.83
N LYS A 3 51.32 -23.03 37.77
CA LYS A 3 49.91 -23.45 37.86
C LYS A 3 48.92 -22.29 38.11
N LYS A 4 49.32 -21.27 38.90
CA LYS A 4 48.47 -20.10 39.18
C LYS A 4 48.35 -19.19 37.95
N VAL A 5 49.45 -19.02 37.20
CA VAL A 5 49.45 -18.22 35.96
C VAL A 5 48.58 -18.89 34.89
N VAL A 6 48.69 -20.22 34.72
CA VAL A 6 47.85 -20.97 33.76
C VAL A 6 46.36 -20.86 34.12
N LEU A 7 46.00 -20.97 35.40
CA LEU A 7 44.60 -20.84 35.83
C LEU A 7 44.04 -19.45 35.53
N ILE A 8 44.81 -18.39 35.81
CA ILE A 8 44.43 -17.00 35.53
C ILE A 8 44.25 -16.78 34.02
N SER A 9 45.16 -17.31 33.19
CA SER A 9 45.06 -17.19 31.73
C SER A 9 43.84 -17.89 31.16
N ILE A 10 43.48 -19.07 31.67
CA ILE A 10 42.26 -19.79 31.26
C ILE A 10 41.02 -18.98 31.66
N SER A 11 40.96 -18.47 32.89
CA SER A 11 39.85 -17.63 33.34
C SER A 11 39.68 -16.36 32.50
N ALA A 12 40.78 -15.69 32.14
CA ALA A 12 40.75 -14.49 31.29
C ALA A 12 40.25 -14.81 29.87
N LEU A 13 40.69 -15.93 29.29
CA LEU A 13 40.23 -16.38 27.97
C LEU A 13 38.74 -16.73 27.96
N SER A 14 38.26 -17.38 29.02
CA SER A 14 36.83 -17.69 29.19
C SER A 14 35.99 -16.42 29.28
N MET A 15 36.44 -15.39 30.01
CA MET A 15 35.73 -14.10 30.08
C MET A 15 35.67 -13.39 28.72
N LEU A 16 36.75 -13.43 27.94
CA LEU A 16 36.79 -12.88 26.57
C LEU A 16 35.80 -13.58 25.64
N LEU A 17 35.69 -14.91 25.72
CA LEU A 17 34.72 -15.67 24.93
C LEU A 17 33.27 -15.31 25.29
N VAL A 18 32.95 -15.21 26.59
CA VAL A 18 31.62 -14.80 27.04
C VAL A 18 31.32 -13.37 26.60
N ALA A 19 32.28 -12.44 26.72
CA ALA A 19 32.11 -11.06 26.27
C ALA A 19 31.83 -10.99 24.76
N ASN A 20 32.59 -11.72 23.94
CA ASN A 20 32.35 -11.79 22.50
C ASN A 20 30.97 -12.40 22.17
N PHE A 21 30.55 -13.43 22.90
CA PHE A 21 29.22 -14.02 22.71
C PHE A 21 28.11 -13.04 23.05
N VAL A 22 28.25 -12.29 24.15
CA VAL A 22 27.30 -11.25 24.56
C VAL A 22 27.25 -10.12 23.53
N ILE A 23 28.40 -9.61 23.07
CA ILE A 23 28.47 -8.57 22.05
C ILE A 23 27.82 -9.05 20.74
N SER A 24 28.15 -10.27 20.30
CA SER A 24 27.57 -10.86 19.09
C SER A 24 26.05 -11.02 19.20
N TYR A 25 25.56 -11.48 20.36
CA TYR A 25 24.13 -11.60 20.62
C TYR A 25 23.43 -10.23 20.52
N PHE A 26 23.95 -9.18 21.15
CA PHE A 26 23.36 -7.86 21.04
C PHE A 26 23.42 -7.28 19.62
N ASN A 27 24.52 -7.53 18.91
CA ASN A 27 24.69 -7.13 17.51
C ASN A 27 23.82 -7.93 16.53
N SER A 28 23.15 -9.01 16.97
CA SER A 28 22.25 -9.81 16.15
C SER A 28 20.83 -9.22 16.04
N PHE A 29 20.54 -8.13 16.76
CA PHE A 29 19.23 -7.46 16.74
C PHE A 29 19.28 -6.13 16.02
N GLN A 30 18.14 -5.76 15.44
CA GLN A 30 17.86 -4.46 14.85
C GLN A 30 16.51 -3.93 15.31
N LYS A 31 16.36 -2.61 15.16
CA LYS A 31 15.09 -1.93 15.42
C LYS A 31 14.30 -1.86 14.13
N LEU A 32 13.04 -2.27 14.22
CA LEU A 32 12.02 -2.07 13.21
C LEU A 32 11.02 -1.05 13.75
N GLU A 33 10.92 0.10 13.11
CA GLU A 33 9.91 1.10 13.42
C GLU A 33 8.70 0.89 12.50
N ILE A 34 7.56 0.56 13.08
CA ILE A 34 6.27 0.46 12.39
C ILE A 34 5.53 1.77 12.60
N LYS A 35 5.05 2.35 11.51
CA LYS A 35 4.18 3.54 11.50
C LYS A 35 2.90 3.23 10.75
N TYR A 36 1.79 3.77 11.20
CA TYR A 36 0.54 3.73 10.47
C TYR A 36 0.35 5.04 9.71
N ALA A 37 -0.05 4.96 8.44
CA ALA A 37 -0.36 6.16 7.67
C ALA A 37 -1.54 6.92 8.32
N ASP A 38 -1.54 8.25 8.18
CA ASP A 38 -2.60 9.08 8.75
C ASP A 38 -3.99 8.59 8.33
N GLY A 39 -4.88 8.41 9.31
CA GLY A 39 -6.24 7.93 9.10
C GLY A 39 -6.39 6.41 8.99
N VAL A 40 -5.30 5.64 9.08
CA VAL A 40 -5.39 4.18 9.24
C VAL A 40 -5.75 3.86 10.70
N SER A 41 -6.80 3.05 10.89
CA SER A 41 -7.24 2.54 12.19
C SER A 41 -7.62 1.08 12.07
N ASP A 42 -7.67 0.36 13.19
CA ASP A 42 -8.20 -1.02 13.25
C ASP A 42 -7.46 -2.02 12.33
N VAL A 43 -6.17 -1.79 12.12
CA VAL A 43 -5.28 -2.64 11.31
C VAL A 43 -4.26 -3.31 12.21
N GLU A 44 -4.31 -4.64 12.26
CA GLU A 44 -3.27 -5.46 12.89
C GLU A 44 -2.31 -5.98 11.82
N VAL A 45 -1.01 -5.81 12.07
CA VAL A 45 0.08 -6.32 11.24
C VAL A 45 0.71 -7.49 11.96
N ASN A 46 0.66 -8.66 11.34
CA ASN A 46 1.39 -9.84 11.79
C ASN A 46 2.75 -9.89 11.11
N ILE A 47 3.80 -10.12 11.90
CA ILE A 47 5.18 -10.15 11.42
C ILE A 47 5.69 -11.57 11.51
N TYR A 48 6.03 -12.16 10.37
CA TYR A 48 6.56 -13.51 10.28
C TYR A 48 8.04 -13.45 9.92
N LYS A 49 8.87 -14.22 10.62
CA LYS A 49 10.26 -14.38 10.21
C LYS A 49 10.31 -15.36 9.04
N ASN A 50 10.85 -14.94 7.91
CA ASN A 50 11.12 -15.85 6.81
C ASN A 50 12.31 -16.75 7.23
N ILE A 51 12.09 -18.07 7.21
CA ILE A 51 13.11 -19.05 7.59
C ILE A 51 13.60 -19.66 6.28
N ASP A 52 14.89 -19.48 5.99
CA ASP A 52 15.59 -19.96 4.79
C ASP A 52 15.02 -21.30 4.28
N GLY A 53 14.39 -21.26 3.11
CA GLY A 53 13.86 -22.43 2.40
C GLY A 53 12.33 -22.48 2.22
N HIS A 54 11.58 -21.60 2.90
CA HIS A 54 10.17 -21.37 2.63
C HIS A 54 9.97 -19.92 2.23
N ASP A 55 10.23 -19.58 0.98
CA ASP A 55 9.71 -18.34 0.39
C ASP A 55 8.21 -18.34 0.64
N ILE A 56 7.77 -17.56 1.62
CA ILE A 56 6.35 -17.27 1.77
C ILE A 56 6.06 -16.32 0.62
N ASP A 57 5.78 -16.88 -0.56
CA ASP A 57 5.33 -16.11 -1.70
C ASP A 57 4.20 -15.19 -1.19
N PRO A 58 4.33 -13.85 -1.33
CA PRO A 58 3.32 -12.91 -0.89
C PRO A 58 1.91 -13.25 -1.43
N LYS A 59 1.83 -14.00 -2.54
CA LYS A 59 0.60 -14.46 -3.18
C LYS A 59 0.03 -15.76 -2.58
N THR A 60 0.78 -16.51 -1.79
CA THR A 60 0.31 -17.76 -1.17
C THR A 60 -0.50 -17.45 0.10
N PRO A 61 -1.76 -17.88 0.22
CA PRO A 61 -2.54 -17.66 1.43
C PRO A 61 -1.89 -18.31 2.66
N LEU A 62 -1.50 -17.50 3.65
CA LEU A 62 -0.94 -17.93 4.94
C LEU A 62 -1.92 -18.74 5.81
N GLU A 63 -3.20 -18.80 5.42
CA GLU A 63 -4.23 -19.61 6.09
C GLU A 63 -3.89 -21.12 6.13
N ASN A 64 -2.96 -21.57 5.28
CA ASN A 64 -2.52 -22.96 5.19
C ASN A 64 -1.11 -23.20 5.78
N THR A 65 -0.50 -22.19 6.40
CA THR A 65 0.83 -22.32 7.02
C THR A 65 0.71 -22.29 8.55
N GLU A 66 1.31 -23.27 9.23
CA GLU A 66 1.46 -23.26 10.71
C GLU A 66 2.43 -22.18 11.22
N ALA A 67 2.73 -21.17 10.39
CA ALA A 67 3.64 -20.10 10.74
C ALA A 67 3.04 -19.27 11.88
N THR A 68 3.79 -19.18 12.99
CA THR A 68 3.43 -18.30 14.11
C THR A 68 4.10 -16.94 13.93
N PRO A 69 3.38 -15.82 14.12
CA PRO A 69 3.99 -14.51 14.03
C PRO A 69 5.01 -14.35 15.16
N VAL A 70 6.14 -13.73 14.85
CA VAL A 70 7.15 -13.35 15.85
C VAL A 70 6.75 -12.09 16.62
N ALA A 71 5.85 -11.30 16.06
CA ALA A 71 5.25 -10.12 16.66
C ALA A 71 3.94 -9.78 15.93
N SER A 72 3.02 -9.12 16.65
CA SER A 72 1.79 -8.55 16.11
C SER A 72 1.64 -7.15 16.67
N VAL A 73 1.37 -6.17 15.81
CA VAL A 73 1.26 -4.76 16.18
C VAL A 73 -0.01 -4.16 15.60
N ASN A 74 -0.61 -3.21 16.32
CA ASN A 74 -1.84 -2.51 15.92
C ASN A 74 -1.76 -0.99 16.10
N ALA A 75 -0.55 -0.48 16.38
CA ALA A 75 -0.24 0.93 16.57
C ALA A 75 1.24 1.18 16.26
N ASP A 76 1.62 2.44 16.14
CA ASP A 76 3.02 2.84 15.97
C ASP A 76 3.88 2.23 17.08
N GLU A 77 4.89 1.44 16.67
CA GLU A 77 5.72 0.70 17.61
C GLU A 77 7.14 0.51 17.09
N VAL A 78 8.11 0.51 18.00
CA VAL A 78 9.50 0.15 17.70
C VAL A 78 9.79 -1.23 18.25
N LEU A 79 9.87 -2.22 17.36
CA LEU A 79 10.20 -3.59 17.68
C LEU A 79 11.70 -3.82 17.65
N LYS A 80 12.18 -4.70 18.55
CA LYS A 80 13.56 -5.19 18.53
C LYS A 80 13.58 -6.65 18.04
N LEU A 81 13.87 -6.83 16.76
CA LEU A 81 13.86 -8.13 16.09
C LEU A 81 15.29 -8.58 15.77
N LYS A 82 15.49 -9.88 15.55
CA LYS A 82 16.77 -10.37 15.04
C LYS A 82 16.95 -9.90 13.60
N LYS A 83 18.19 -9.83 13.14
CA LYS A 83 18.48 -9.62 11.71
C LYS A 83 17.93 -10.79 10.87
N GLY A 84 17.58 -10.48 9.62
CA GLY A 84 17.09 -11.42 8.62
C GLY A 84 15.85 -10.93 7.88
N GLU A 85 15.26 -11.83 7.10
CA GLU A 85 14.09 -11.56 6.24
C GLU A 85 12.77 -11.76 7.00
N TYR A 86 11.81 -10.87 6.71
CA TYR A 86 10.50 -10.82 7.34
C TYR A 86 9.40 -10.62 6.30
N LEU A 87 8.24 -11.21 6.57
CA LEU A 87 6.99 -10.91 5.86
C LEU A 87 6.07 -10.19 6.84
N LEU A 88 5.58 -9.03 6.43
CA LEU A 88 4.53 -8.32 7.14
C LEU A 88 3.21 -8.58 6.43
N ASP A 89 2.21 -9.01 7.20
CA ASP A 89 0.90 -9.42 6.72
C ASP A 89 -0.19 -8.63 7.44
N VAL A 90 -0.89 -7.79 6.67
CA VAL A 90 -2.15 -7.17 7.05
C VAL A 90 -3.26 -8.02 6.48
N LYS A 91 -4.08 -8.59 7.37
CA LYS A 91 -5.26 -9.34 6.95
C LYS A 91 -6.33 -8.39 6.45
N GLU A 92 -7.07 -8.85 5.45
CA GLU A 92 -8.29 -8.17 5.02
C GLU A 92 -9.27 -8.05 6.20
N ASN A 93 -9.94 -6.91 6.28
CA ASN A 93 -11.03 -6.66 7.21
C ASN A 93 -12.15 -5.86 6.51
N ASP A 94 -13.16 -5.41 7.25
CA ASP A 94 -14.28 -4.68 6.66
C ASP A 94 -13.87 -3.37 5.94
N LEU A 95 -12.77 -2.75 6.37
CA LEU A 95 -12.31 -1.45 5.87
C LEU A 95 -11.19 -1.58 4.83
N TYR A 96 -10.25 -2.50 5.03
CA TYR A 96 -9.00 -2.58 4.28
C TYR A 96 -8.82 -3.92 3.59
N LYS A 97 -8.26 -3.89 2.39
CA LYS A 97 -7.80 -5.07 1.66
C LYS A 97 -6.61 -5.71 2.37
N ASN A 98 -6.39 -6.99 2.09
CA ASN A 98 -5.16 -7.64 2.51
C ASN A 98 -3.95 -6.93 1.89
N TYR A 99 -2.88 -6.81 2.65
CA TYR A 99 -1.65 -6.16 2.21
C TYR A 99 -0.44 -6.88 2.78
N ARG A 100 0.52 -7.20 1.92
CA ARG A 100 1.74 -7.93 2.28
C ARG A 100 2.96 -7.28 1.67
N PHE A 101 4.05 -7.26 2.43
CA PHE A 101 5.33 -6.83 1.91
C PHE A 101 6.48 -7.51 2.66
N GLU A 102 7.56 -7.72 1.92
CA GLU A 102 8.79 -8.31 2.43
C GLU A 102 9.72 -7.22 2.96
N LEU A 103 10.45 -7.55 4.01
CA LEU A 103 11.38 -6.66 4.69
C LEU A 103 12.65 -7.41 5.08
N SER A 104 13.79 -6.88 4.64
CA SER A 104 15.10 -7.33 5.07
C SER A 104 15.63 -6.47 6.22
N LEU A 105 15.88 -7.08 7.38
CA LEU A 105 16.53 -6.46 8.54
C LEU A 105 18.02 -6.79 8.56
N ASP A 106 18.78 -6.08 7.72
CA ASP A 106 20.22 -6.32 7.55
C ASP A 106 21.12 -5.18 8.08
N LYS A 107 20.66 -3.92 8.04
CA LYS A 107 21.48 -2.72 8.34
C LYS A 107 20.86 -1.75 9.37
N ASP A 108 20.78 -0.44 9.13
CA ASP A 108 20.29 0.50 10.14
C ASP A 108 18.79 0.28 10.45
N ILE A 109 18.21 1.17 11.26
CA ILE A 109 16.78 1.13 11.60
C ILE A 109 15.96 1.05 10.30
N ALA A 110 15.15 -0.01 10.18
CA ALA A 110 14.16 -0.10 9.12
C ALA A 110 12.88 0.56 9.62
N THR A 111 12.40 1.57 8.90
CA THR A 111 11.10 2.19 9.15
C THR A 111 10.15 1.72 8.06
N VAL A 112 8.98 1.20 8.45
CA VAL A 112 7.93 0.82 7.53
C VAL A 112 6.64 1.53 7.87
N THR A 113 6.00 2.09 6.84
CA THR A 113 4.66 2.68 6.94
C THR A 113 3.62 1.68 6.44
N ILE A 114 2.62 1.43 7.28
CA ILE A 114 1.47 0.58 7.04
C ILE A 114 0.37 1.45 6.44
N ASP A 115 0.11 1.24 5.16
CA ASP A 115 -0.85 2.02 4.37
C ASP A 115 -1.71 1.11 3.48
N PRO A 116 -2.57 0.25 4.06
CA PRO A 116 -3.39 -0.65 3.27
C PRO A 116 -4.50 0.11 2.53
N GLU A 117 -4.85 -0.40 1.34
CA GLU A 117 -5.94 0.16 0.54
C GLU A 117 -7.32 -0.21 1.12
N PHE A 118 -8.33 0.60 0.84
CA PHE A 118 -9.70 0.27 1.23
C PHE A 118 -10.27 -0.88 0.40
N THR A 119 -11.19 -1.64 1.01
CA THR A 119 -11.99 -2.65 0.31
C THR A 119 -12.85 -2.02 -0.77
N ASP A 120 -13.21 -2.81 -1.79
CA ASP A 120 -14.07 -2.32 -2.88
C ASP A 120 -15.43 -1.85 -2.34
N LYS A 121 -15.98 -2.56 -1.34
CA LYS A 121 -17.20 -2.15 -0.63
C LYS A 121 -17.04 -0.78 0.02
N LYS A 122 -15.93 -0.54 0.73
CA LYS A 122 -15.68 0.74 1.38
C LYS A 122 -15.51 1.88 0.36
N LEU A 123 -14.82 1.61 -0.74
CA LEU A 123 -14.65 2.56 -1.84
C LEU A 123 -15.99 2.90 -2.51
N GLU A 124 -16.89 1.93 -2.68
CA GLU A 124 -18.23 2.16 -3.21
C GLU A 124 -19.09 3.03 -2.27
N GLU A 125 -19.06 2.77 -0.96
CA GLU A 125 -19.73 3.61 0.04
C GLU A 125 -19.26 5.07 -0.03
N LEU A 126 -17.94 5.28 -0.09
CA LEU A 126 -17.33 6.61 -0.21
C LEU A 126 -17.69 7.28 -1.54
N LEU A 127 -17.68 6.52 -2.64
CA LEU A 127 -18.05 7.04 -3.96
C LEU A 127 -19.50 7.51 -3.96
N ASN A 128 -20.42 6.71 -3.43
CA ASN A 128 -21.84 7.07 -3.36
C ASN A 128 -22.07 8.37 -2.58
N ALA A 129 -21.29 8.62 -1.53
CA ALA A 129 -21.34 9.87 -0.77
C ALA A 129 -20.79 11.08 -1.56
N ASP A 130 -19.70 10.91 -2.31
CA ASP A 130 -18.98 12.01 -2.95
C ASP A 130 -19.38 12.26 -4.43
N LYS A 131 -20.05 11.31 -5.09
CA LYS A 131 -20.30 11.30 -6.54
C LYS A 131 -20.91 12.59 -7.07
N SER A 132 -21.93 13.11 -6.39
CA SER A 132 -22.60 14.36 -6.79
C SER A 132 -21.64 15.56 -6.78
N ASN A 133 -20.80 15.67 -5.74
CA ASN A 133 -19.81 16.74 -5.62
C ASN A 133 -18.72 16.62 -6.69
N ILE A 134 -18.26 15.40 -6.96
CA ILE A 134 -17.29 15.10 -8.02
C ILE A 134 -17.84 15.50 -9.39
N HIS A 135 -19.03 15.03 -9.76
CA HIS A 135 -19.65 15.32 -11.05
C HIS A 135 -19.91 16.83 -11.23
N LYS A 136 -20.35 17.52 -10.17
CA LYS A 136 -20.54 18.97 -10.19
C LYS A 136 -19.24 19.71 -10.49
N MET A 137 -18.14 19.28 -9.89
CA MET A 137 -16.82 19.86 -10.14
C MET A 137 -16.36 19.62 -11.59
N ILE A 138 -16.49 18.40 -12.09
CA ILE A 138 -16.11 18.06 -13.48
C ILE A 138 -16.92 18.90 -14.47
N ASN A 139 -18.24 19.00 -14.29
CA ASN A 139 -19.09 19.83 -15.14
C ASN A 139 -18.74 21.32 -15.07
N SER A 140 -18.29 21.81 -13.92
CA SER A 140 -17.84 23.20 -13.77
C SER A 140 -16.52 23.46 -14.49
N ALA A 141 -15.60 22.49 -14.45
CA ALA A 141 -14.31 22.58 -15.14
C ALA A 141 -14.42 22.39 -16.66
N PHE A 142 -15.41 21.60 -17.10
CA PHE A 142 -15.64 21.27 -18.51
C PHE A 142 -17.09 21.52 -18.93
N PRO A 143 -17.54 22.78 -19.07
CA PRO A 143 -18.91 23.11 -19.46
C PRO A 143 -19.33 22.53 -20.82
N GLN A 144 -18.36 22.21 -21.69
CA GLN A 144 -18.60 21.57 -22.98
C GLN A 144 -19.24 20.18 -22.88
N ILE A 145 -19.16 19.50 -21.73
CA ILE A 145 -19.81 18.20 -21.51
C ILE A 145 -21.32 18.35 -21.71
N ALA A 146 -21.92 19.35 -21.07
CA ALA A 146 -23.36 19.63 -21.18
C ALA A 146 -23.74 20.12 -22.59
N ASN A 147 -22.87 20.88 -23.25
CA ASN A 147 -23.17 21.49 -24.55
C ASN A 147 -23.03 20.52 -25.73
N ASN A 148 -22.27 19.43 -25.58
CA ASN A 148 -21.90 18.53 -26.68
C ASN A 148 -22.50 17.12 -26.55
N ASN A 149 -23.60 16.95 -25.80
CA ASN A 149 -24.24 15.65 -25.55
C ASN A 149 -23.23 14.59 -25.04
N LEU A 150 -22.35 14.98 -24.12
CA LEU A 150 -21.42 14.07 -23.44
C LEU A 150 -21.95 13.74 -22.05
N ARG A 151 -21.58 12.56 -21.53
CA ARG A 151 -21.84 12.14 -20.16
C ARG A 151 -20.56 11.79 -19.43
N ILE A 152 -20.59 12.00 -18.12
CA ILE A 152 -19.54 11.55 -17.20
C ILE A 152 -19.94 10.14 -16.75
N GLY A 153 -19.01 9.19 -16.85
CA GLY A 153 -19.19 7.85 -16.32
C GLY A 153 -19.24 7.84 -14.79
N ASP A 154 -19.71 6.74 -14.21
CA ASP A 154 -19.78 6.61 -12.75
C ASP A 154 -18.41 6.67 -12.10
N GLY A 155 -17.40 6.17 -12.81
CA GLY A 155 -16.02 6.11 -12.34
C GLY A 155 -15.88 5.18 -11.13
N ARG A 156 -14.72 5.27 -10.48
CA ARG A 156 -14.44 4.55 -9.24
C ARG A 156 -13.39 5.25 -8.41
N LEU A 157 -13.42 5.00 -7.11
CA LEU A 157 -12.37 5.41 -6.19
C LEU A 157 -11.26 4.35 -6.13
N PHE A 158 -10.03 4.78 -5.81
CA PHE A 158 -8.87 3.92 -5.66
C PHE A 158 -8.14 4.20 -4.34
N LYS A 159 -7.23 3.30 -3.95
CA LYS A 159 -6.41 3.40 -2.74
C LYS A 159 -7.27 3.54 -1.49
N ARG A 160 -7.15 4.61 -0.73
CA ARG A 160 -7.99 4.93 0.44
C ARG A 160 -9.08 5.94 0.11
N GLY A 161 -9.51 5.98 -1.15
CA GLY A 161 -10.59 6.85 -1.63
C GLY A 161 -10.15 8.27 -1.97
N GLU A 162 -8.85 8.55 -1.99
CA GLU A 162 -8.30 9.86 -2.35
C GLU A 162 -8.08 10.03 -3.86
N TRP A 163 -8.14 8.95 -4.64
CA TRP A 163 -8.06 9.00 -6.09
C TRP A 163 -9.39 8.61 -6.71
N TYR A 164 -9.85 9.36 -7.71
CA TYR A 164 -11.06 9.05 -8.47
C TYR A 164 -10.72 9.02 -9.96
N GLY A 165 -11.04 7.93 -10.63
CA GLY A 165 -10.93 7.80 -12.08
C GLY A 165 -12.30 7.69 -12.71
N THR A 166 -12.51 8.37 -13.82
CA THR A 166 -13.73 8.31 -14.62
C THR A 166 -13.43 8.50 -16.10
N MET A 167 -14.50 8.50 -16.88
CA MET A 167 -14.50 8.71 -18.31
C MET A 167 -15.54 9.75 -18.72
N ILE A 168 -15.30 10.41 -19.84
CA ILE A 168 -16.21 11.30 -20.55
C ILE A 168 -16.41 10.73 -21.95
N PHE A 169 -17.67 10.56 -22.34
CA PHE A 169 -18.03 9.90 -23.58
C PHE A 169 -19.43 10.32 -24.04
N PRO A 170 -19.84 10.04 -25.29
CA PRO A 170 -21.16 10.43 -25.79
C PRO A 170 -22.32 9.90 -24.95
N ALA A 171 -23.35 10.73 -24.75
CA ALA A 171 -24.60 10.36 -24.09
C ALA A 171 -25.49 9.56 -25.07
N LEU A 172 -25.11 8.30 -25.25
CA LEU A 172 -25.78 7.29 -26.07
C LEU A 172 -26.43 6.23 -25.17
N SER A 173 -27.46 5.56 -25.69
CA SER A 173 -28.02 4.35 -25.07
C SER A 173 -27.01 3.19 -25.06
N GLU A 174 -27.23 2.18 -24.21
CA GLU A 174 -26.35 1.00 -24.15
C GLU A 174 -26.25 0.26 -25.50
N GLU A 175 -27.35 0.23 -26.27
CA GLU A 175 -27.38 -0.40 -27.59
C GLU A 175 -26.55 0.40 -28.60
N GLU A 176 -26.65 1.73 -28.59
CA GLU A 176 -25.84 2.61 -29.44
C GLU A 176 -24.35 2.53 -29.07
N ILE A 177 -24.03 2.41 -27.78
CA ILE A 177 -22.66 2.23 -27.30
C ILE A 177 -22.04 0.95 -27.86
N LYS A 178 -22.78 -0.16 -27.86
CA LYS A 178 -22.29 -1.46 -28.36
C LYS A 178 -22.05 -1.45 -29.88
N ASN A 179 -22.79 -0.63 -30.61
CA ASN A 179 -22.79 -0.61 -32.07
C ASN A 179 -22.03 0.57 -32.69
N SER A 180 -21.38 1.41 -31.87
CA SER A 180 -20.69 2.62 -32.33
C SER A 180 -19.21 2.62 -31.93
N TYR A 181 -18.41 3.31 -32.73
CA TYR A 181 -17.04 3.68 -32.36
C TYR A 181 -17.02 5.15 -31.97
N PHE A 182 -16.54 5.43 -30.76
CA PHE A 182 -16.41 6.79 -30.25
C PHE A 182 -15.20 6.90 -29.34
N ASP A 183 -14.69 8.12 -29.22
CA ASP A 183 -13.60 8.43 -28.31
C ASP A 183 -14.10 8.43 -26.87
N ILE A 184 -13.32 7.79 -25.99
CA ILE A 184 -13.51 7.81 -24.55
C ILE A 184 -12.34 8.58 -23.97
N TYR A 185 -12.65 9.70 -23.32
CA TYR A 185 -11.66 10.51 -22.63
C TYR A 185 -11.64 10.13 -21.16
N HIS A 186 -10.46 9.86 -20.61
CA HIS A 186 -10.25 9.48 -19.23
C HIS A 186 -9.85 10.69 -18.39
N LEU A 187 -10.29 10.66 -17.14
CA LEU A 187 -10.03 11.72 -16.17
C LEU A 187 -9.73 11.12 -14.81
N VAL A 188 -8.64 11.58 -14.19
CA VAL A 188 -8.27 11.34 -12.80
C VAL A 188 -8.37 12.62 -11.99
N LEU A 189 -8.95 12.49 -10.81
CA LEU A 189 -9.03 13.49 -9.76
C LEU A 189 -8.33 12.97 -8.51
N LYS A 190 -7.83 13.90 -7.71
CA LYS A 190 -7.26 13.64 -6.39
C LYS A 190 -7.99 14.46 -5.33
N LYS A 191 -8.26 13.87 -4.17
CA LYS A 191 -8.80 14.55 -3.00
C LYS A 191 -7.64 15.04 -2.15
N GLU A 192 -7.52 16.36 -2.03
CA GLU A 192 -6.49 17.01 -1.21
C GLU A 192 -7.19 17.95 -0.23
N ASN A 193 -6.90 17.82 1.07
CA ASN A 193 -7.52 18.63 2.14
C ASN A 193 -9.06 18.62 2.10
N GLY A 194 -9.64 17.45 1.78
CA GLY A 194 -11.09 17.27 1.68
C GLY A 194 -11.73 17.81 0.39
N GLN A 195 -10.95 18.40 -0.52
CA GLN A 195 -11.43 18.95 -1.78
C GLN A 195 -10.92 18.14 -2.96
N TRP A 196 -11.82 17.87 -3.92
CA TRP A 196 -11.44 17.22 -5.17
C TRP A 196 -10.72 18.20 -6.09
N LYS A 197 -9.72 17.70 -6.82
CA LYS A 197 -8.96 18.45 -7.82
C LYS A 197 -8.72 17.58 -9.04
N ILE A 198 -8.94 18.13 -10.23
CA ILE A 198 -8.64 17.45 -11.49
C ILE A 198 -7.13 17.50 -11.73
N VAL A 199 -6.51 16.34 -11.90
CA VAL A 199 -5.04 16.22 -12.09
C VAL A 199 -4.64 15.79 -13.50
N THR A 200 -5.63 15.56 -14.36
CA THR A 200 -5.47 15.18 -15.77
C THR A 200 -6.19 16.20 -16.66
N THR A 201 -5.59 17.38 -16.82
CA THR A 201 -6.17 18.44 -17.65
C THR A 201 -5.31 18.70 -18.89
N PRO A 202 -5.87 18.70 -20.11
CA PRO A 202 -7.24 18.27 -20.44
C PRO A 202 -7.46 16.75 -20.22
N PRO A 203 -8.72 16.27 -20.23
CA PRO A 203 -9.02 14.83 -20.30
C PRO A 203 -8.30 14.21 -21.51
N ASP A 204 -7.86 12.95 -21.41
CA ASP A 204 -7.02 12.31 -22.42
C ASP A 204 -7.53 10.93 -22.82
N LEU A 205 -7.25 10.50 -24.05
CA LEU A 205 -7.66 9.16 -24.53
C LEU A 205 -6.94 8.06 -23.75
N VAL A 206 -5.66 8.27 -23.44
CA VAL A 206 -4.82 7.34 -22.69
C VAL A 206 -3.97 8.10 -21.69
N LEU A 207 -4.12 7.77 -20.41
CA LEU A 207 -3.31 8.31 -19.35
C LEU A 207 -2.01 7.51 -19.23
N SER A 208 -0.85 8.18 -19.23
CA SER A 208 0.45 7.51 -19.12
C SER A 208 1.27 8.07 -17.96
N SER A 209 2.04 7.20 -17.31
CA SER A 209 2.95 7.57 -16.22
C SER A 209 4.05 8.54 -16.70
N GLN A 210 4.40 8.51 -17.99
CA GLN A 210 5.34 9.47 -18.60
C GLN A 210 4.80 10.91 -18.61
N LYS A 211 3.48 11.08 -18.71
CA LYS A 211 2.81 12.39 -18.74
C LYS A 211 2.35 12.82 -17.35
N TYR A 212 1.86 11.88 -16.54
CA TYR A 212 1.25 12.15 -15.23
C TYR A 212 2.07 11.49 -14.11
N LEU A 213 3.25 12.04 -13.82
CA LEU A 213 4.27 11.46 -12.92
C LEU A 213 3.80 11.33 -11.46
N ASP A 214 2.88 12.19 -11.02
CA ASP A 214 2.42 12.22 -9.62
C ASP A 214 1.21 11.30 -9.37
N ILE A 215 0.71 10.62 -10.41
CA ILE A 215 -0.43 9.71 -10.31
C ILE A 215 0.10 8.28 -10.27
N PRO A 216 -0.29 7.46 -9.28
CA PRO A 216 0.10 6.06 -9.22
C PRO A 216 -0.21 5.32 -10.52
N GLU A 217 0.74 4.51 -11.00
CA GLU A 217 0.62 3.81 -12.28
C GLU A 217 -0.59 2.89 -12.33
N ASP A 218 -0.91 2.23 -11.22
CA ASP A 218 -2.08 1.38 -11.09
C ASP A 218 -3.39 2.18 -11.18
N VAL A 219 -3.44 3.40 -10.64
CA VAL A 219 -4.60 4.32 -10.80
C VAL A 219 -4.75 4.73 -12.27
N LEU A 220 -3.66 5.04 -12.96
CA LEU A 220 -3.67 5.40 -14.38
C LEU A 220 -4.17 4.23 -15.24
N SER A 221 -3.57 3.04 -15.08
CA SER A 221 -3.94 1.83 -15.82
C SER A 221 -5.40 1.47 -15.54
N ALA A 222 -5.79 1.43 -14.27
CA ALA A 222 -7.15 1.08 -13.89
C ALA A 222 -8.17 2.12 -14.39
N THR A 223 -7.79 3.39 -14.55
CA THR A 223 -8.67 4.39 -15.15
C THR A 223 -8.79 4.19 -16.66
N ASN A 224 -7.69 3.90 -17.37
CA ASN A 224 -7.69 3.60 -18.80
C ASN A 224 -8.52 2.37 -19.17
N ASP A 225 -8.78 1.48 -18.21
CA ASP A 225 -9.58 0.26 -18.39
C ASP A 225 -11.08 0.46 -18.14
N ILE A 226 -11.51 1.64 -17.69
CA ILE A 226 -12.93 1.93 -17.46
C ILE A 226 -13.67 1.96 -18.80
N ARG A 227 -14.83 1.29 -18.88
CA ARG A 227 -15.68 1.22 -20.08
C ARG A 227 -17.13 1.56 -19.75
N PRO A 228 -17.87 2.20 -20.68
CA PRO A 228 -19.30 2.50 -20.56
C PRO A 228 -20.22 1.31 -20.35
#